data_AF-A0A8W8N5F4-F1
#
_entry.id   AF-A0A8W8N5F4-F1
#
_cell.length_a   1.000
_cell.length_b   1.000
_cell.length_c   1.000
_cell.angle_alpha   90.00
_cell.angle_beta   90.00
_cell.angle_gamma   90.00
#
_symmetry.space_group_name_H-M   'P 1'
#
loop_
_entity.id
_entity.type
_entity.pdbx_description
1 polymer ?
#
loop_
_entity_poly.entity_id
_entity_poly.type
_entity_poly.pdbx_seq_one_letter_code
_entity_poly.pdbx_strand_id
1 'polypeptide(L)'
;EEAEQLRENFVEDEKIPELYPQAQLLQPPVPIMQQESNWPLLTMTKGFFEGAMAAGTAGTKRTGLAAAAVDIEDGAGEGWGDDADLVLDDEGGFGGEGLDDEALVGASSEGGGWDVGDDDLELPPDLDVGPAAAGGGEEGFFVPPTKGTSQTQVWCNNSQLPVDHILAGSFETAMRLLHDQVGVVQFDTYKQLFLQTFSRSRTCYQGLPSIPPLFGFPHRNWKEAGARAGMPAVGLKLNTLVQQLQVAYQMTTTGKFGEAIDKFRSILLSVPLLVVENKQEISEAQQLVEICREYIVGLSMEQNRKELPKSTLEEQKRICEMAAYFTHCNLQPIHMILTLRTALNLFFKLKNYKTAASFARRLLELGPKPDVATQTRKILSACEKTPTDAHELKYDQHNPFDICAASYVPIYRGKPVVKCPLSGACYQPEFKGQVCRVTQVTEIGKDCIGLRISPIQFR
;
A
#
# COMPACT_ATOMS: atom_id res chain seq x y z
N GLU A 1 19.50 62.33 15.02
CA GLU A 1 20.52 61.39 15.53
C GLU A 1 21.29 60.71 14.39
N GLU A 2 20.93 59.53 13.87
CA GLU A 2 21.74 58.85 12.84
C GLU A 2 22.03 59.71 11.59
N ALA A 3 21.04 60.44 11.08
CA ALA A 3 21.20 61.34 9.92
C ALA A 3 22.13 62.54 10.18
N GLU A 4 22.37 62.90 11.44
CA GLU A 4 23.30 63.97 11.82
C GLU A 4 24.73 63.42 11.97
N GLN A 5 24.88 62.21 12.53
CA GLN A 5 26.17 61.50 12.57
C GLN A 5 26.68 61.17 11.15
N LEU A 6 25.79 60.83 10.23
CA LEU A 6 26.14 60.67 8.81
C LEU A 6 26.63 61.97 8.17
N ARG A 7 26.07 63.13 8.57
CA ARG A 7 26.44 64.44 8.01
C ARG A 7 27.86 64.88 8.36
N GLU A 8 28.37 64.49 9.53
CA GLU A 8 29.76 64.79 9.95
C GLU A 8 30.82 63.99 9.16
N ASN A 9 30.40 62.96 8.40
CA ASN A 9 31.30 62.10 7.62
C ASN A 9 31.39 62.46 6.12
N PHE A 10 30.68 63.50 5.66
CA PHE A 10 30.76 63.97 4.26
C PHE A 10 31.89 65.00 4.06
N VAL A 11 32.62 64.86 2.94
CA VAL A 11 33.66 65.80 2.52
C VAL A 11 33.04 66.97 1.74
N GLU A 12 33.62 68.17 1.85
CA GLU A 12 32.96 69.46 1.61
C GLU A 12 32.39 69.74 0.19
N ASP A 13 32.71 68.92 -0.83
CA ASP A 13 32.27 69.12 -2.23
C ASP A 13 31.04 68.26 -2.65
N GLU A 14 30.58 67.30 -1.83
CA GLU A 14 29.40 66.49 -2.19
C GLU A 14 28.08 67.15 -1.77
N LYS A 15 27.28 67.58 -2.75
CA LYS A 15 25.93 68.12 -2.51
C LYS A 15 24.94 67.02 -2.08
N ILE A 16 24.41 67.17 -0.87
CA ILE A 16 23.22 66.44 -0.40
C ILE A 16 22.06 66.68 -1.40
N PRO A 17 21.37 65.63 -1.87
CA PRO A 17 20.24 65.79 -2.79
C PRO A 17 19.11 66.65 -2.19
N GLU A 18 18.65 67.66 -2.94
CA GLU A 18 17.54 68.52 -2.54
C GLU A 18 16.22 67.72 -2.53
N LEU A 19 15.62 67.57 -1.34
CA LEU A 19 14.37 66.86 -1.16
C LEU A 19 13.20 67.65 -1.79
N TYR A 20 12.54 67.04 -2.78
CA TYR A 20 11.37 67.64 -3.43
C TYR A 20 10.26 67.96 -2.40
N PRO A 21 9.75 69.21 -2.31
CA PRO A 21 8.77 69.61 -1.29
C PRO A 21 7.41 68.89 -1.32
N GLN A 22 7.16 68.05 -2.32
CA GLN A 22 5.95 67.23 -2.46
C GLN A 22 6.24 65.71 -2.37
N ALA A 23 7.45 65.31 -1.96
CA ALA A 23 7.81 63.90 -1.79
C ALA A 23 7.03 63.28 -0.60
N GLN A 24 5.95 62.55 -0.90
CA GLN A 24 5.27 61.71 0.07
C GLN A 24 5.94 60.34 0.16
N LEU A 25 6.06 59.82 1.38
CA LEU A 25 6.59 58.48 1.63
C LEU A 25 5.60 57.43 1.12
N LEU A 26 5.96 56.72 0.05
CA LEU A 26 5.17 55.61 -0.50
C LEU A 26 5.21 54.39 0.43
N GLN A 27 4.40 54.42 1.49
CA GLN A 27 4.14 53.25 2.30
C GLN A 27 3.18 52.30 1.56
N PRO A 28 3.43 50.98 1.55
CA PRO A 28 2.46 50.02 1.03
C PRO A 28 1.18 50.04 1.89
N PRO A 29 0.00 49.80 1.31
CA PRO A 29 -1.25 49.75 2.07
C PRO A 29 -1.19 48.63 3.12
N VAL A 30 -1.71 48.91 4.32
CA VAL A 30 -1.72 47.95 5.44
C VAL A 30 -2.46 46.67 5.02
N PRO A 31 -1.87 45.47 5.21
CA PRO A 31 -2.51 44.21 4.81
C PRO A 31 -3.89 44.02 5.45
N ILE A 32 -4.90 43.72 4.63
CA ILE A 32 -6.30 43.53 5.06
C ILE A 32 -6.43 42.35 6.04
N MET A 33 -5.55 41.36 5.94
CA MET A 33 -5.33 40.35 6.98
C MET A 33 -3.98 40.58 7.66
N GLN A 34 -4.00 41.23 8.81
CA GLN A 34 -2.88 41.21 9.76
C GLN A 34 -2.87 39.84 10.44
N GLN A 35 -1.99 38.94 10.01
CA GLN A 35 -1.75 37.68 10.72
C GLN A 35 -0.84 37.94 11.94
N GLU A 36 -1.44 38.47 13.01
CA GLU A 36 -0.78 38.63 14.32
C GLU A 36 -0.49 37.27 15.01
N SER A 37 -1.10 36.19 14.52
CA SER A 37 -0.76 34.84 14.93
C SER A 37 0.59 34.43 14.33
N ASN A 38 1.62 34.33 15.18
CA ASN A 38 2.89 33.72 14.80
C ASN A 38 2.65 32.38 14.11
N TRP A 39 3.28 32.19 12.95
CA TRP A 39 3.34 30.89 12.26
C TRP A 39 3.77 29.81 13.28
N PRO A 40 3.19 28.60 13.27
CA PRO A 40 3.53 27.58 14.25
C PRO A 40 5.02 27.23 14.18
N LEU A 41 5.78 27.81 15.11
CA LEU A 41 7.20 27.53 15.28
C LEU A 41 7.32 26.08 15.72
N LEU A 42 8.01 25.27 14.91
CA LEU A 42 8.44 23.94 15.31
C LEU A 42 9.12 24.05 16.68
N THR A 43 8.68 23.23 17.63
CA THR A 43 9.28 23.18 18.97
C THR A 43 10.70 22.64 18.85
N MET A 44 11.66 23.55 18.67
CA MET A 44 13.08 23.30 18.69
C MET A 44 13.47 22.79 20.09
N THR A 45 13.39 21.48 20.28
CA THR A 45 14.04 20.79 21.40
C THR A 45 15.52 21.15 21.35
N LYS A 46 16.01 21.83 22.39
CA LYS A 46 17.40 22.31 22.44
C LYS A 46 18.36 21.18 22.10
N GLY A 47 19.25 21.43 21.13
CA GLY A 47 20.24 20.46 20.72
C GLY A 47 21.16 20.11 21.90
N PHE A 48 21.49 18.84 22.06
CA PHE A 48 22.33 18.31 23.15
C PHE A 48 23.63 19.12 23.36
N PHE A 49 24.19 19.68 22.29
CA PHE A 49 25.40 20.50 22.30
C PHE A 49 25.24 21.88 22.97
N GLU A 50 24.03 22.44 23.00
CA GLU A 50 23.76 23.77 23.58
C GLU A 50 23.91 23.77 25.12
N GLY A 51 23.57 22.65 25.77
CA GLY A 51 23.74 22.46 27.21
C GLY A 51 25.20 22.33 27.66
N ALA A 52 26.09 21.83 26.79
CA ALA A 52 27.49 21.58 27.14
C ALA A 52 28.30 22.88 27.31
N MET A 53 28.02 23.91 26.52
CA MET A 53 28.72 25.21 26.60
C MET A 53 28.30 26.06 27.80
N ALA A 54 27.14 25.78 28.40
CA ALA A 54 26.65 26.48 29.61
C ALA A 54 27.15 25.83 30.93
N ALA A 55 27.72 24.63 30.87
CA ALA A 55 28.12 23.84 32.04
C ALA A 55 29.62 23.93 32.38
N GLY A 56 30.30 25.00 31.96
CA GLY A 56 31.75 25.19 32.14
C GLY A 56 32.23 25.41 33.59
N THR A 57 31.33 25.43 34.58
CA THR A 57 31.66 25.61 36.00
C THR A 57 30.83 24.67 36.88
N ALA A 58 31.49 24.07 37.88
CA ALA A 58 31.00 23.02 38.80
C ALA A 58 30.68 21.66 38.13
N GLY A 59 31.55 20.67 38.35
CA GLY A 59 31.40 19.32 37.79
C GLY A 59 30.93 18.27 38.81
N THR A 60 30.31 17.19 38.31
CA THR A 60 30.25 15.86 38.94
C THR A 60 29.91 14.81 37.87
N LYS A 61 30.45 13.59 38.02
CA LYS A 61 30.25 12.47 37.09
C LYS A 61 28.78 12.03 37.01
N ARG A 62 28.32 11.60 35.84
CA ARG A 62 27.56 10.34 35.69
C ARG A 62 27.60 9.76 34.28
N THR A 63 27.38 8.46 34.23
CA THR A 63 27.63 7.51 33.15
C THR A 63 26.46 7.32 32.20
N GLY A 64 26.78 7.06 30.93
CA GLY A 64 26.15 5.99 30.14
C GLY A 64 24.78 6.24 29.53
N LEU A 65 24.70 6.08 28.21
CA LEU A 65 23.46 5.81 27.48
C LEU A 65 23.75 4.68 26.49
N ALA A 66 22.90 3.67 26.46
CA ALA A 66 22.99 2.51 25.56
C ALA A 66 21.65 2.31 24.82
N ALA A 67 21.62 1.37 23.87
CA ALA A 67 20.54 1.21 22.90
C ALA A 67 19.14 1.08 23.52
N ALA A 68 18.15 1.74 22.91
CA ALA A 68 16.75 1.52 23.20
C ALA A 68 16.25 0.28 22.45
N ALA A 69 16.03 -0.82 23.17
CA ALA A 69 15.10 -1.86 22.73
C ALA A 69 13.66 -1.30 22.80
N VAL A 70 12.76 -1.83 21.97
CA VAL A 70 11.35 -1.41 21.94
C VAL A 70 10.49 -2.57 22.41
N ASP A 71 10.29 -2.64 23.72
CA ASP A 71 9.21 -3.44 24.30
C ASP A 71 7.85 -2.83 23.94
N ILE A 72 6.88 -3.71 23.66
CA ILE A 72 5.47 -3.35 23.48
C ILE A 72 4.66 -4.35 24.30
N GLU A 73 4.35 -4.00 25.54
CA GLU A 73 3.47 -4.79 26.40
C GLU A 73 2.01 -4.32 26.28
N ASP A 74 1.22 -5.19 25.65
CA ASP A 74 -0.21 -5.46 25.84
C ASP A 74 -1.30 -4.39 25.55
N GLY A 75 -2.56 -4.87 25.40
CA GLY A 75 -3.78 -4.08 25.54
C GLY A 75 -4.95 -4.47 24.62
N ALA A 76 -5.27 -5.76 24.41
CA ALA A 76 -6.39 -6.14 23.51
C ALA A 76 -7.09 -7.51 23.74
N GLY A 77 -7.35 -7.91 24.98
CA GLY A 77 -8.14 -9.10 25.32
C GLY A 77 -9.66 -8.84 25.38
N GLU A 78 -10.42 -9.20 24.35
CA GLU A 78 -11.91 -9.31 24.43
C GLU A 78 -12.56 -10.14 23.28
N GLY A 79 -11.87 -10.36 22.15
CA GLY A 79 -12.41 -11.12 21.00
C GLY A 79 -12.32 -12.65 21.12
N TRP A 80 -11.49 -13.15 22.03
CA TRP A 80 -11.29 -14.55 22.41
C TRP A 80 -11.00 -14.59 23.91
N GLY A 81 -11.65 -15.49 24.67
CA GLY A 81 -11.72 -15.39 26.13
C GLY A 81 -10.39 -15.57 26.90
N ASP A 82 -10.39 -14.99 28.11
CA ASP A 82 -9.37 -14.85 29.16
C ASP A 82 -8.47 -16.10 29.40
N ASP A 83 -7.26 -16.01 29.97
CA ASP A 83 -6.89 -15.21 31.15
C ASP A 83 -5.35 -15.00 31.30
N ALA A 84 -4.94 -13.87 31.92
CA ALA A 84 -3.68 -13.49 32.62
C ALA A 84 -2.23 -13.77 32.08
N ASP A 85 -1.32 -12.82 32.36
CA ASP A 85 0.12 -12.77 31.99
C ASP A 85 1.12 -12.99 33.15
N LEU A 86 2.44 -13.10 32.85
CA LEU A 86 3.60 -12.40 33.49
C LEU A 86 4.98 -12.80 32.88
N VAL A 87 6.09 -12.15 33.32
CA VAL A 87 7.32 -11.83 32.52
C VAL A 87 8.67 -12.27 33.18
N LEU A 88 9.83 -12.07 32.49
CA LEU A 88 11.28 -12.05 32.94
C LEU A 88 12.09 -13.39 32.86
N ASP A 89 13.44 -13.54 32.75
CA ASP A 89 14.68 -12.72 32.44
C ASP A 89 15.96 -13.61 32.67
N ASP A 90 17.17 -13.56 32.04
CA ASP A 90 17.64 -13.32 30.63
C ASP A 90 18.53 -14.53 30.13
N GLU A 91 19.84 -14.61 29.81
CA GLU A 91 21.04 -13.72 29.66
C GLU A 91 22.15 -14.37 28.74
N GLY A 92 22.92 -13.56 27.99
CA GLY A 92 24.26 -13.88 27.39
C GLY A 92 24.30 -14.70 26.06
N GLY A 93 25.29 -14.64 25.15
CA GLY A 93 26.57 -13.91 24.97
C GLY A 93 27.43 -14.61 23.86
N PHE A 94 28.58 -14.14 23.31
CA PHE A 94 29.33 -12.87 23.36
C PHE A 94 30.47 -12.86 22.28
N GLY A 95 30.78 -11.73 21.59
CA GLY A 95 31.96 -11.54 20.67
C GLY A 95 31.84 -12.09 19.22
N GLY A 96 32.64 -11.70 18.21
CA GLY A 96 33.76 -10.73 18.07
C GLY A 96 34.96 -11.30 17.25
N GLU A 97 35.82 -10.59 16.47
CA GLU A 97 35.94 -9.20 15.95
C GLU A 97 36.91 -9.19 14.69
N GLY A 98 36.99 -8.10 13.88
CA GLY A 98 37.97 -7.90 12.77
C GLY A 98 37.35 -7.52 11.39
N LEU A 99 37.75 -6.53 10.56
CA LEU A 99 39.04 -5.84 10.22
C LEU A 99 39.97 -6.64 9.26
N ASP A 100 40.61 -6.17 8.18
CA ASP A 100 40.69 -4.91 7.36
C ASP A 100 41.41 -5.24 5.99
N ASP A 101 41.79 -4.31 5.08
CA ASP A 101 41.02 -3.60 4.03
C ASP A 101 41.96 -3.15 2.82
N GLU A 102 41.43 -2.53 1.76
CA GLU A 102 42.09 -2.03 0.50
C GLU A 102 42.72 -3.12 -0.44
N ALA A 103 43.03 -2.92 -1.75
CA ALA A 103 43.46 -1.73 -2.51
C ALA A 103 43.24 -1.82 -4.06
N LEU A 104 43.59 -0.74 -4.79
CA LEU A 104 43.50 -0.57 -6.26
C LEU A 104 44.68 -1.19 -7.05
N VAL A 105 44.43 -1.59 -8.31
CA VAL A 105 45.28 -1.26 -9.50
C VAL A 105 44.37 -1.12 -10.75
N GLY A 106 44.68 -0.23 -11.71
CA GLY A 106 43.82 0.05 -12.88
C GLY A 106 44.50 -0.04 -14.27
N ALA A 107 43.89 0.64 -15.26
CA ALA A 107 44.27 0.77 -16.69
C ALA A 107 43.98 -0.48 -17.58
N SER A 108 43.78 -0.39 -18.91
CA SER A 108 44.05 0.69 -19.89
C SER A 108 43.10 0.72 -21.11
N SER A 109 43.14 1.83 -21.86
CA SER A 109 42.97 1.98 -23.32
C SER A 109 41.61 1.83 -24.06
N GLU A 110 41.20 2.96 -24.65
CA GLU A 110 40.91 3.19 -26.10
C GLU A 110 39.69 2.58 -26.80
N GLY A 111 39.18 3.28 -27.82
CA GLY A 111 38.12 2.77 -28.72
C GLY A 111 37.18 3.79 -29.41
N GLY A 112 37.39 5.10 -29.29
CA GLY A 112 36.47 6.11 -29.85
C GLY A 112 36.54 6.26 -31.38
N GLY A 113 35.68 5.56 -32.12
CA GLY A 113 35.48 5.75 -33.56
C GLY A 113 34.44 6.83 -33.88
N TRP A 114 34.66 7.60 -34.96
CA TRP A 114 33.72 8.60 -35.45
C TRP A 114 32.80 7.96 -36.49
N ASP A 115 31.56 7.68 -36.11
CA ASP A 115 30.52 7.19 -37.03
C ASP A 115 29.67 8.37 -37.51
N VAL A 116 29.95 8.81 -38.75
CA VAL A 116 29.20 9.84 -39.48
C VAL A 116 29.16 9.42 -40.94
N GLY A 117 28.09 8.71 -41.31
CA GLY A 117 27.84 8.21 -42.65
C GLY A 117 26.37 8.32 -43.03
N ASP A 118 26.04 9.43 -43.68
CA ASP A 118 24.83 9.72 -44.49
C ASP A 118 23.62 8.77 -44.35
N ASP A 119 22.68 9.08 -43.45
CA ASP A 119 21.26 8.73 -43.65
C ASP A 119 20.25 9.59 -42.82
N ASP A 120 20.57 10.86 -42.54
CA ASP A 120 19.51 11.86 -42.23
C ASP A 120 19.98 13.32 -42.49
N LEU A 121 19.72 13.80 -43.71
CA LEU A 121 19.72 15.23 -44.01
C LEU A 121 18.33 15.79 -43.67
N GLU A 122 18.08 16.09 -42.40
CA GLU A 122 16.85 16.76 -41.96
C GLU A 122 16.66 18.06 -42.78
N LEU A 123 15.65 18.06 -43.65
CA LEU A 123 15.30 19.22 -44.47
C LEU A 123 14.87 20.37 -43.54
N PRO A 124 15.44 21.59 -43.69
CA PRO A 124 14.99 22.74 -42.93
C PRO A 124 13.47 22.95 -43.09
N PRO A 125 12.74 23.28 -42.01
CA PRO A 125 11.27 23.31 -42.00
C PRO A 125 10.67 24.39 -42.93
N ASP A 126 11.49 25.26 -43.51
CA ASP A 126 11.10 26.29 -44.48
C ASP A 126 10.73 25.75 -45.88
N LEU A 127 10.80 24.42 -46.10
CA LEU A 127 10.55 23.77 -47.40
C LEU A 127 9.22 23.01 -47.52
N ASP A 128 8.43 22.85 -46.46
CA ASP A 128 7.09 22.24 -46.56
C ASP A 128 6.04 23.28 -47.01
N VAL A 129 5.85 23.38 -48.33
CA VAL A 129 4.95 24.36 -48.95
C VAL A 129 3.47 23.91 -48.90
N GLY A 130 3.00 23.57 -47.69
CA GLY A 130 1.58 23.48 -47.35
C GLY A 130 0.85 24.82 -47.62
N PRO A 131 -0.49 24.83 -47.68
CA PRO A 131 -1.26 25.95 -48.23
C PRO A 131 -0.97 27.26 -47.48
N ALA A 132 -0.32 28.18 -48.18
CA ALA A 132 0.19 29.41 -47.60
C ALA A 132 -0.90 30.22 -46.89
N ALA A 133 -0.64 30.57 -45.63
CA ALA A 133 -1.34 31.66 -44.97
C ALA A 133 -0.98 32.97 -45.70
N ALA A 134 -1.83 33.39 -46.63
CA ALA A 134 -1.64 34.63 -47.37
C ALA A 134 -1.73 35.83 -46.41
N GLY A 135 -0.57 36.36 -46.02
CA GLY A 135 -0.43 37.37 -44.96
C GLY A 135 0.87 38.16 -45.05
N GLY A 136 1.30 38.50 -46.27
CA GLY A 136 2.50 39.28 -46.50
C GLY A 136 2.31 40.76 -46.19
N GLY A 137 2.61 41.17 -44.95
CA GLY A 137 2.88 42.56 -44.58
C GLY A 137 1.66 43.45 -44.29
N GLU A 138 1.16 43.41 -43.06
CA GLU A 138 0.38 44.50 -42.46
C GLU A 138 0.59 44.53 -40.93
N GLU A 139 0.26 45.65 -40.28
CA GLU A 139 0.70 45.92 -38.90
C GLU A 139 -0.08 45.14 -37.82
N GLY A 140 0.61 44.74 -36.73
CA GLY A 140 0.00 44.56 -35.41
C GLY A 140 -0.88 43.32 -35.16
N PHE A 141 -1.02 42.38 -36.09
CA PHE A 141 -1.88 41.20 -35.90
C PHE A 141 -1.33 40.19 -34.86
N PHE A 142 -1.82 40.27 -33.63
CA PHE A 142 -1.53 39.29 -32.58
C PHE A 142 -2.44 38.05 -32.72
N VAL A 143 -1.82 36.88 -32.99
CA VAL A 143 -2.49 35.58 -32.95
C VAL A 143 -2.28 34.95 -31.57
N PRO A 144 -3.34 34.63 -30.79
CA PRO A 144 -3.19 33.99 -29.49
C PRO A 144 -2.69 32.54 -29.64
N PRO A 145 -1.71 32.09 -28.84
CA PRO A 145 -1.13 30.75 -28.97
C PRO A 145 -2.12 29.64 -28.59
N THR A 146 -2.11 28.56 -29.35
CA THR A 146 -2.89 27.35 -29.06
C THR A 146 -2.33 26.60 -27.86
N LYS A 147 -3.22 25.98 -27.05
CA LYS A 147 -2.81 25.16 -25.90
C LYS A 147 -2.06 23.91 -26.37
N GLY A 148 -0.86 23.69 -25.83
CA GLY A 148 -0.14 22.42 -25.98
C GLY A 148 -0.73 21.30 -25.11
N THR A 149 -0.26 20.07 -25.34
CA THR A 149 -0.65 18.86 -24.59
C THR A 149 -0.34 19.01 -23.09
N SER A 150 -1.31 18.69 -22.22
CA SER A 150 -1.07 18.67 -20.77
C SER A 150 -0.23 17.47 -20.35
N GLN A 151 0.57 17.61 -19.28
CA GLN A 151 1.35 16.47 -18.74
C GLN A 151 0.46 15.30 -18.30
N THR A 152 -0.78 15.57 -17.85
CA THR A 152 -1.76 14.51 -17.58
C THR A 152 -2.14 13.70 -18.83
N GLN A 153 -2.25 14.33 -20.00
CA GLN A 153 -2.51 13.62 -21.25
C GLN A 153 -1.26 12.86 -21.72
N VAL A 154 -0.06 13.42 -21.52
CA VAL A 154 1.22 12.72 -21.75
C VAL A 154 1.28 11.42 -20.94
N TRP A 155 0.88 11.44 -19.66
CA TRP A 155 0.82 10.24 -18.82
C TRP A 155 -0.16 9.19 -19.34
N CYS A 156 -1.35 9.59 -19.79
CA CYS A 156 -2.34 8.67 -20.38
C CYS A 156 -1.94 8.12 -21.76
N ASN A 157 -1.03 8.78 -22.48
CA ASN A 157 -0.50 8.29 -23.75
C ASN A 157 0.67 7.31 -23.53
N ASN A 158 1.49 7.54 -22.50
CA ASN A 158 2.73 6.80 -22.24
C ASN A 158 2.56 5.58 -21.33
N SER A 159 1.37 5.35 -20.77
CA SER A 159 1.11 4.27 -19.83
C SER A 159 -0.10 3.42 -20.21
N GLN A 160 -0.14 2.23 -19.61
CA GLN A 160 -1.26 1.29 -19.61
C GLN A 160 -1.56 0.80 -18.17
N LEU A 161 -0.99 1.47 -17.16
CA LEU A 161 -1.16 1.15 -15.74
C LEU A 161 -2.32 1.95 -15.14
N PRO A 162 -3.33 1.33 -14.50
CA PRO A 162 -4.49 2.04 -13.99
C PRO A 162 -4.18 3.25 -13.10
N VAL A 163 -3.20 3.12 -12.21
CA VAL A 163 -2.79 4.19 -11.27
C VAL A 163 -2.32 5.47 -11.99
N ASP A 164 -1.64 5.36 -13.13
CA ASP A 164 -1.15 6.53 -13.87
C ASP A 164 -2.31 7.33 -14.48
N HIS A 165 -3.36 6.64 -14.92
CA HIS A 165 -4.57 7.27 -15.46
C HIS A 165 -5.43 7.91 -14.35
N ILE A 166 -5.43 7.35 -13.14
CA ILE A 166 -6.04 7.98 -11.96
C ILE A 166 -5.23 9.22 -11.54
N LEU A 167 -3.89 9.16 -11.56
CA LEU A 167 -3.02 10.31 -11.30
C LEU A 167 -3.22 11.40 -12.37
N ALA A 168 -3.45 11.05 -13.62
CA ALA A 168 -3.82 12.00 -14.68
C ALA A 168 -5.23 12.61 -14.50
N GLY A 169 -6.07 12.07 -13.62
CA GLY A 169 -7.49 12.44 -13.47
C GLY A 169 -8.41 11.85 -14.55
N SER A 170 -7.90 10.99 -15.42
CA SER A 170 -8.65 10.35 -16.51
C SER A 170 -9.35 9.08 -16.02
N PHE A 171 -10.31 9.25 -15.09
CA PHE A 171 -10.94 8.13 -14.40
C PHE A 171 -11.64 7.14 -15.34
N GLU A 172 -12.25 7.59 -16.45
CA GLU A 172 -12.89 6.68 -17.40
C GLU A 172 -11.88 5.70 -18.03
N THR A 173 -10.70 6.17 -18.42
CA THR A 173 -9.66 5.30 -19.00
C THR A 173 -9.04 4.39 -17.94
N ALA A 174 -8.86 4.88 -16.70
CA ALA A 174 -8.45 4.03 -15.57
C ALA A 174 -9.48 2.91 -15.27
N MET A 175 -10.78 3.23 -15.30
CA MET A 175 -11.86 2.27 -15.12
C MET A 175 -11.88 1.23 -16.25
N ARG A 176 -11.65 1.66 -17.51
CA ARG A 176 -11.54 0.75 -18.67
C ARG A 176 -10.37 -0.22 -18.51
N LEU A 177 -9.18 0.28 -18.15
CA LEU A 177 -8.02 -0.58 -17.86
C LEU A 177 -8.30 -1.59 -16.73
N LEU A 178 -8.96 -1.18 -15.64
CA LEU A 178 -9.34 -2.11 -14.56
C LEU A 178 -10.43 -3.11 -14.98
N HIS A 179 -11.31 -2.76 -15.91
CA HIS A 179 -12.31 -3.67 -16.48
C HIS A 179 -11.63 -4.77 -17.31
N ASP A 180 -10.74 -4.39 -18.22
CA ASP A 180 -10.14 -5.29 -19.19
C ASP A 180 -8.99 -6.13 -18.61
N GLN A 181 -8.23 -5.56 -17.65
CA GLN A 181 -7.08 -6.23 -17.02
C GLN A 181 -7.49 -7.13 -15.85
N VAL A 182 -8.37 -6.66 -14.96
CA VAL A 182 -8.68 -7.33 -13.69
C VAL A 182 -10.17 -7.52 -13.42
N GLY A 183 -11.02 -7.27 -14.42
CA GLY A 183 -12.44 -7.64 -14.40
C GLY A 183 -13.32 -6.80 -13.47
N VAL A 184 -12.94 -5.55 -13.19
CA VAL A 184 -13.73 -4.65 -12.35
C VAL A 184 -14.98 -4.16 -13.10
N VAL A 185 -16.15 -4.37 -12.49
CA VAL A 185 -17.46 -3.94 -13.01
C VAL A 185 -18.17 -2.97 -12.08
N GLN A 186 -17.90 -3.03 -10.78
CA GLN A 186 -18.52 -2.20 -9.76
C GLN A 186 -17.44 -1.35 -9.08
N PHE A 187 -17.52 -0.03 -9.23
CA PHE A 187 -16.45 0.91 -8.85
C PHE A 187 -16.73 1.71 -7.56
N ASP A 188 -17.89 1.54 -6.92
CA ASP A 188 -18.23 2.26 -5.68
C ASP A 188 -17.16 2.12 -4.59
N THR A 189 -16.67 0.89 -4.32
CA THR A 189 -15.61 0.62 -3.34
C THR A 189 -14.27 1.25 -3.73
N TYR A 190 -14.03 1.48 -5.02
CA TYR A 190 -12.82 2.11 -5.54
C TYR A 190 -12.80 3.64 -5.34
N LYS A 191 -13.95 4.27 -5.06
CA LYS A 191 -14.10 5.74 -4.98
C LYS A 191 -13.07 6.44 -4.08
N GLN A 192 -12.79 5.89 -2.90
CA GLN A 192 -11.81 6.48 -1.97
C GLN A 192 -10.37 6.31 -2.49
N LEU A 193 -10.02 5.13 -3.00
CA LEU A 193 -8.69 4.87 -3.58
C LEU A 193 -8.43 5.75 -4.82
N PHE A 194 -9.44 6.00 -5.64
CA PHE A 194 -9.37 6.91 -6.79
C PHE A 194 -9.13 8.37 -6.34
N LEU A 195 -9.94 8.88 -5.42
CA LEU A 195 -9.83 10.26 -4.94
C LEU A 195 -8.51 10.52 -4.19
N GLN A 196 -8.08 9.61 -3.32
CA GLN A 196 -6.79 9.69 -2.61
C GLN A 196 -5.57 9.49 -3.51
N THR A 197 -5.76 8.90 -4.70
CA THR A 197 -4.72 8.81 -5.72
C THR A 197 -4.67 10.07 -6.56
N PHE A 198 -5.82 10.60 -6.99
CA PHE A 198 -5.88 11.88 -7.68
C PHE A 198 -5.39 13.06 -6.83
N SER A 199 -5.64 13.07 -5.52
CA SER A 199 -5.19 14.15 -4.63
C SER A 199 -3.66 14.26 -4.48
N ARG A 200 -2.91 13.19 -4.77
CA ARG A 200 -1.43 13.17 -4.78
C ARG A 200 -0.80 13.32 -6.17
N SER A 201 -1.60 13.67 -7.19
CA SER A 201 -1.15 13.76 -8.60
C SER A 201 -0.20 14.91 -8.90
N ARG A 202 -0.39 16.06 -8.24
CA ARG A 202 0.22 17.34 -8.61
C ARG A 202 0.57 18.17 -7.39
N THR A 203 1.70 18.87 -7.45
CA THR A 203 2.05 19.93 -6.49
C THR A 203 1.43 21.24 -6.94
N CYS A 204 1.32 22.21 -6.03
CA CYS A 204 0.74 23.53 -6.28
C CYS A 204 1.73 24.58 -5.78
N TYR A 205 2.04 25.58 -6.61
CA TYR A 205 2.95 26.67 -6.25
C TYR A 205 2.45 28.00 -6.82
N GLN A 206 2.75 29.09 -6.15
CA GLN A 206 2.37 30.43 -6.61
C GLN A 206 3.39 30.94 -7.63
N GLY A 207 2.90 31.54 -8.72
CA GLY A 207 3.70 32.34 -9.64
C GLY A 207 3.78 33.78 -9.14
N LEU A 208 3.05 34.68 -9.79
CA LEU A 208 2.90 36.06 -9.31
C LEU A 208 1.86 36.15 -8.17
N PRO A 209 1.89 37.23 -7.37
CA PRO A 209 0.77 37.61 -6.51
C PRO A 209 -0.55 37.76 -7.29
N SER A 210 -1.67 37.48 -6.63
CA SER A 210 -3.03 37.74 -7.12
C SER A 210 -3.47 37.05 -8.43
N ILE A 211 -2.69 36.10 -8.97
CA ILE A 211 -3.11 35.23 -10.08
C ILE A 211 -3.35 33.78 -9.59
N PRO A 212 -4.10 32.94 -10.34
CA PRO A 212 -4.25 31.53 -10.02
C PRO A 212 -2.89 30.80 -9.91
N PRO A 213 -2.74 29.84 -8.99
CA PRO A 213 -1.49 29.12 -8.80
C PRO A 213 -1.20 28.15 -9.95
N LEU A 214 0.07 27.81 -10.11
CA LEU A 214 0.56 26.85 -11.09
C LEU A 214 0.63 25.44 -10.48
N PHE A 215 0.46 24.42 -11.33
CA PHE A 215 0.54 23.01 -10.94
C PHE A 215 1.84 22.38 -11.43
N GLY A 216 2.59 21.78 -10.52
CA GLY A 216 3.74 20.93 -10.85
C GLY A 216 3.30 19.47 -11.00
N PHE A 217 3.81 18.80 -12.03
CA PHE A 217 3.48 17.41 -12.35
C PHE A 217 4.74 16.54 -12.14
N PRO A 218 4.95 15.98 -10.93
CA PRO A 218 6.18 15.26 -10.60
C PRO A 218 6.27 13.92 -11.34
N HIS A 219 7.39 13.69 -12.02
CA HIS A 219 7.63 12.48 -12.80
C HIS A 219 8.50 11.46 -12.06
N ARG A 220 8.24 10.15 -12.27
CA ARG A 220 9.13 9.08 -11.80
C ARG A 220 10.44 9.04 -12.59
N ASN A 221 10.37 9.25 -13.89
CA ASN A 221 11.50 9.34 -14.82
C ASN A 221 11.96 10.79 -15.09
N TRP A 222 11.93 11.66 -14.07
CA TRP A 222 12.14 13.10 -14.21
C TRP A 222 13.46 13.52 -14.89
N LYS A 223 14.49 12.66 -14.88
CA LYS A 223 15.77 12.90 -15.58
C LYS A 223 15.66 12.81 -17.11
N GLU A 224 14.75 11.98 -17.61
CA GLU A 224 14.68 11.54 -19.02
C GLU A 224 13.34 11.88 -19.69
N ALA A 225 12.32 12.25 -18.89
CA ALA A 225 10.96 12.52 -19.34
C ALA A 225 10.83 13.58 -20.46
N GLY A 226 11.72 14.58 -20.48
CA GLY A 226 11.60 15.74 -21.36
C GLY A 226 10.20 16.36 -21.33
N ALA A 227 9.70 16.77 -22.50
CA ALA A 227 8.35 17.30 -22.65
C ALA A 227 7.27 16.23 -22.98
N ARG A 228 7.68 15.07 -23.52
CA ARG A 228 6.77 14.06 -24.14
C ARG A 228 6.86 12.64 -23.57
N ALA A 229 7.93 12.27 -22.84
CA ALA A 229 8.12 10.93 -22.29
C ALA A 229 7.80 10.84 -20.77
N GLY A 230 7.12 11.85 -20.21
CA GLY A 230 6.76 11.91 -18.80
C GLY A 230 5.86 10.76 -18.34
N MET A 231 6.14 10.25 -17.14
CA MET A 231 5.30 9.31 -16.39
C MET A 231 5.19 9.77 -14.92
N PRO A 232 4.04 9.61 -14.24
CA PRO A 232 3.84 10.20 -12.91
C PRO A 232 4.62 9.49 -11.80
N ALA A 233 4.89 10.24 -10.72
CA ALA A 233 5.61 9.76 -9.54
C ALA A 233 4.87 8.61 -8.80
N VAL A 234 5.64 7.63 -8.31
CA VAL A 234 5.13 6.43 -7.63
C VAL A 234 4.76 6.73 -6.18
N GLY A 235 3.50 7.09 -5.94
CA GLY A 235 2.97 7.43 -4.61
C GLY A 235 2.48 6.27 -3.73
N LEU A 236 2.58 5.01 -4.20
CA LEU A 236 2.28 3.81 -3.44
C LEU A 236 3.29 2.71 -3.81
N LYS A 237 3.92 2.07 -2.82
CA LYS A 237 4.90 1.00 -3.01
C LYS A 237 4.42 -0.30 -2.38
N LEU A 238 4.90 -1.44 -2.88
CA LEU A 238 4.55 -2.78 -2.37
C LEU A 238 4.81 -2.91 -0.86
N ASN A 239 5.95 -2.41 -0.38
CA ASN A 239 6.31 -2.41 1.05
C ASN A 239 5.27 -1.71 1.94
N THR A 240 4.60 -0.66 1.46
CA THR A 240 3.52 0.03 2.19
C THR A 240 2.28 -0.86 2.36
N LEU A 241 2.01 -1.75 1.39
CA LEU A 241 0.93 -2.74 1.51
C LEU A 241 1.34 -3.90 2.44
N VAL A 242 2.60 -4.34 2.39
CA VAL A 242 3.15 -5.36 3.32
C VAL A 242 3.14 -4.86 4.77
N GLN A 243 3.41 -3.57 5.02
CA GLN A 243 3.25 -2.95 6.34
C GLN A 243 1.78 -2.94 6.80
N GLN A 244 0.85 -2.60 5.91
CA GLN A 244 -0.59 -2.64 6.22
C GLN A 244 -1.12 -4.07 6.49
N LEU A 245 -0.47 -5.09 5.91
CA LEU A 245 -0.81 -6.50 6.13
C LEU A 245 -0.55 -6.93 7.59
N GLN A 246 0.50 -6.41 8.24
CA GLN A 246 0.78 -6.70 9.64
C GLN A 246 -0.33 -6.18 10.57
N VAL A 247 -0.88 -5.00 10.27
CA VAL A 247 -2.04 -4.45 11.00
C VAL A 247 -3.28 -5.34 10.82
N ALA A 248 -3.49 -5.88 9.62
CA ALA A 248 -4.59 -6.82 9.36
C ALA A 248 -4.41 -8.16 10.11
N TYR A 249 -3.17 -8.64 10.30
CA TYR A 249 -2.87 -9.79 11.16
C TYR A 249 -3.12 -9.50 12.66
N GLN A 250 -2.77 -8.31 13.15
CA GLN A 250 -3.08 -7.88 14.52
C GLN A 250 -4.60 -7.81 14.75
N MET A 251 -5.36 -7.24 13.80
CA MET A 251 -6.83 -7.24 13.81
C MET A 251 -7.43 -8.65 13.76
N THR A 252 -6.76 -9.59 13.09
CA THR A 252 -7.19 -11.00 13.03
C THR A 252 -6.95 -11.72 14.36
N THR A 253 -5.78 -11.55 14.97
CA THR A 253 -5.42 -12.11 16.29
C THR A 253 -6.38 -11.61 17.39
N THR A 254 -6.66 -10.31 17.42
CA THR A 254 -7.59 -9.67 18.37
C THR A 254 -9.07 -9.99 18.13
N GLY A 255 -9.41 -10.70 17.04
CA GLY A 255 -10.78 -11.14 16.75
C GLY A 255 -11.68 -10.11 16.06
N LYS A 256 -11.14 -8.93 15.68
CA LYS A 256 -11.84 -7.84 14.97
C LYS A 256 -12.06 -8.17 13.49
N PHE A 257 -12.80 -9.24 13.21
CA PHE A 257 -12.90 -9.82 11.85
C PHE A 257 -13.46 -8.84 10.80
N GLY A 258 -14.44 -8.00 11.13
CA GLY A 258 -14.98 -7.00 10.19
C GLY A 258 -13.92 -5.98 9.75
N GLU A 259 -13.25 -5.34 10.72
CA GLU A 259 -12.14 -4.40 10.46
C GLU A 259 -11.01 -5.09 9.68
N ALA A 260 -10.65 -6.32 10.04
CA ALA A 260 -9.64 -7.11 9.34
C ALA A 260 -10.02 -7.40 7.88
N ILE A 261 -11.24 -7.87 7.61
CA ILE A 261 -11.77 -8.15 6.27
C ILE A 261 -11.71 -6.90 5.39
N ASP A 262 -12.15 -5.75 5.90
CA ASP A 262 -12.13 -4.50 5.14
C ASP A 262 -10.71 -3.98 4.93
N LYS A 263 -9.79 -4.20 5.88
CA LYS A 263 -8.36 -3.89 5.73
C LYS A 263 -7.69 -4.77 4.68
N PHE A 264 -7.92 -6.09 4.68
CA PHE A 264 -7.45 -7.00 3.63
C PHE A 264 -8.05 -6.64 2.27
N ARG A 265 -9.34 -6.25 2.19
CA ARG A 265 -9.95 -5.82 0.93
C ARG A 265 -9.33 -4.51 0.43
N SER A 266 -9.07 -3.55 1.30
CA SER A 266 -8.37 -2.31 0.96
C SER A 266 -6.95 -2.56 0.40
N ILE A 267 -6.21 -3.51 0.98
CA ILE A 267 -4.91 -3.95 0.45
C ILE A 267 -5.06 -4.60 -0.93
N LEU A 268 -5.98 -5.57 -1.06
CA LEU A 268 -6.25 -6.31 -2.31
C LEU A 268 -6.61 -5.35 -3.46
N LEU A 269 -7.50 -4.39 -3.22
CA LEU A 269 -7.90 -3.39 -4.22
C LEU A 269 -6.81 -2.35 -4.51
N SER A 270 -5.83 -2.19 -3.62
CA SER A 270 -4.67 -1.32 -3.84
C SER A 270 -3.57 -1.98 -4.69
N VAL A 271 -3.53 -3.32 -4.81
CA VAL A 271 -2.50 -4.00 -5.61
C VAL A 271 -2.57 -3.62 -7.12
N PRO A 272 -3.74 -3.58 -7.79
CA PRO A 272 -3.86 -3.02 -9.15
C PRO A 272 -3.47 -1.54 -9.29
N LEU A 273 -3.18 -0.84 -8.20
CA LEU A 273 -2.76 0.56 -8.18
C LEU A 273 -1.25 0.74 -7.85
N LEU A 274 -0.47 -0.34 -7.91
CA LEU A 274 1.00 -0.30 -7.80
C LEU A 274 1.66 0.06 -9.14
N VAL A 275 2.85 0.65 -9.05
CA VAL A 275 3.85 0.66 -10.13
C VAL A 275 5.06 -0.12 -9.62
N VAL A 276 5.50 -1.12 -10.40
CA VAL A 276 6.46 -2.14 -10.00
C VAL A 276 7.57 -2.27 -11.04
N GLU A 277 8.81 -2.41 -10.61
CA GLU A 277 9.98 -2.43 -11.49
C GLU A 277 10.40 -3.86 -11.86
N ASN A 278 10.36 -4.81 -10.91
CA ASN A 278 10.96 -6.14 -11.07
C ASN A 278 9.93 -7.27 -11.19
N LYS A 279 10.27 -8.33 -11.94
CA LYS A 279 9.44 -9.56 -12.06
C LYS A 279 9.21 -10.27 -10.72
N GLN A 280 10.14 -10.15 -9.77
CA GLN A 280 9.99 -10.69 -8.43
C GLN A 280 8.88 -9.96 -7.67
N GLU A 281 8.91 -8.62 -7.63
CA GLU A 281 7.89 -7.78 -6.99
C GLU A 281 6.49 -8.01 -7.59
N ILE A 282 6.38 -8.33 -8.90
CA ILE A 282 5.09 -8.73 -9.51
C ILE A 282 4.58 -10.05 -8.90
N SER A 283 5.47 -11.02 -8.66
CA SER A 283 5.14 -12.30 -8.03
C SER A 283 4.75 -12.11 -6.56
N GLU A 284 5.46 -11.27 -5.82
CA GLU A 284 5.14 -10.90 -4.44
C GLU A 284 3.80 -10.16 -4.34
N ALA A 285 3.49 -9.26 -5.29
CA ALA A 285 2.19 -8.60 -5.38
C ALA A 285 1.04 -9.58 -5.68
N GLN A 286 1.29 -10.63 -6.49
CA GLN A 286 0.32 -11.72 -6.69
C GLN A 286 0.12 -12.55 -5.42
N GLN A 287 1.20 -12.94 -4.74
CA GLN A 287 1.14 -13.64 -3.44
C GLN A 287 0.38 -12.82 -2.39
N LEU A 288 0.57 -11.50 -2.36
CA LEU A 288 -0.16 -10.59 -1.47
C LEU A 288 -1.68 -10.61 -1.74
N VAL A 289 -2.09 -10.68 -3.01
CA VAL A 289 -3.50 -10.84 -3.40
C VAL A 289 -4.04 -12.22 -2.99
N GLU A 290 -3.24 -13.27 -3.09
CA GLU A 290 -3.61 -14.61 -2.61
C GLU A 290 -3.80 -14.62 -1.08
N ILE A 291 -2.87 -14.08 -0.31
CA ILE A 291 -2.99 -13.94 1.15
C ILE A 291 -4.27 -13.18 1.50
N CYS A 292 -4.54 -12.05 0.85
CA CYS A 292 -5.77 -11.29 1.09
C CYS A 292 -7.03 -12.11 0.72
N ARG A 293 -7.01 -12.93 -0.33
CA ARG A 293 -8.11 -13.87 -0.63
C ARG A 293 -8.32 -14.86 0.53
N GLU A 294 -7.28 -15.59 0.93
CA GLU A 294 -7.40 -16.67 1.93
C GLU A 294 -7.99 -16.13 3.25
N TYR A 295 -7.50 -14.98 3.72
CA TYR A 295 -8.01 -14.34 4.93
C TYR A 295 -9.43 -13.81 4.76
N ILE A 296 -9.77 -13.10 3.68
CA ILE A 296 -11.15 -12.59 3.48
C ILE A 296 -12.15 -13.76 3.39
N VAL A 297 -11.85 -14.82 2.65
CA VAL A 297 -12.75 -15.99 2.51
C VAL A 297 -12.93 -16.70 3.85
N GLY A 298 -11.84 -16.99 4.55
CA GLY A 298 -11.87 -17.67 5.84
C GLY A 298 -12.59 -16.87 6.93
N LEU A 299 -12.26 -15.58 7.07
CA LEU A 299 -12.87 -14.71 8.10
C LEU A 299 -14.36 -14.42 7.82
N SER A 300 -14.74 -14.25 6.55
CA SER A 300 -16.17 -14.08 6.20
C SER A 300 -16.98 -15.35 6.49
N MET A 301 -16.40 -16.53 6.22
CA MET A 301 -17.01 -17.82 6.54
C MET A 301 -17.14 -18.02 8.06
N GLU A 302 -16.11 -17.68 8.84
CA GLU A 302 -16.13 -17.75 10.30
C GLU A 302 -17.13 -16.77 10.92
N GLN A 303 -17.25 -15.55 10.38
CA GLN A 303 -18.29 -14.60 10.80
C GLN A 303 -19.69 -15.19 10.55
N ASN A 304 -19.96 -15.70 9.34
CA ASN A 304 -21.24 -16.32 9.02
C ASN A 304 -21.52 -17.59 9.88
N ARG A 305 -20.46 -18.34 10.24
CA ARG A 305 -20.54 -19.47 11.20
C ARG A 305 -20.88 -19.02 12.63
N LYS A 306 -20.53 -17.80 13.03
CA LYS A 306 -20.93 -17.23 14.33
C LYS A 306 -22.42 -16.81 14.34
N GLU A 307 -22.91 -16.30 13.21
CA GLU A 307 -24.30 -15.84 12.98
C GLU A 307 -25.33 -16.99 12.88
N LEU A 308 -24.92 -18.17 12.40
CA LEU A 308 -25.80 -19.34 12.26
C LEU A 308 -26.36 -19.86 13.61
N PRO A 309 -27.65 -20.27 13.66
CA PRO A 309 -28.26 -20.88 14.84
C PRO A 309 -27.65 -22.25 15.18
N LYS A 310 -27.91 -22.73 16.40
CA LYS A 310 -27.31 -23.95 16.99
C LYS A 310 -28.37 -24.90 17.56
N SER A 311 -29.63 -24.70 17.20
CA SER A 311 -30.81 -25.34 17.79
C SER A 311 -31.03 -26.74 17.22
N THR A 312 -30.82 -26.92 15.93
CA THR A 312 -31.03 -28.20 15.24
C THR A 312 -29.71 -28.94 15.03
N LEU A 313 -29.72 -30.28 15.10
CA LEU A 313 -28.53 -31.10 14.82
C LEU A 313 -27.91 -30.80 13.45
N GLU A 314 -28.72 -30.56 12.42
CA GLU A 314 -28.23 -30.23 11.06
C GLU A 314 -27.54 -28.85 11.01
N GLU A 315 -27.96 -27.89 11.82
CA GLU A 315 -27.27 -26.60 11.98
C GLU A 315 -25.92 -26.79 12.67
N GLN A 316 -25.87 -27.66 13.70
CA GLN A 316 -24.62 -27.99 14.40
C GLN A 316 -23.63 -28.74 13.49
N LYS A 317 -24.11 -29.65 12.63
CA LYS A 317 -23.31 -30.24 11.54
C LYS A 317 -22.77 -29.15 10.62
N ARG A 318 -23.62 -28.24 10.14
CA ARG A 318 -23.23 -27.16 9.21
C ARG A 318 -22.19 -26.22 9.80
N ILE A 319 -22.29 -25.91 11.09
CA ILE A 319 -21.30 -25.15 11.83
C ILE A 319 -19.95 -25.91 11.92
N CYS A 320 -19.97 -27.22 12.10
CA CYS A 320 -18.77 -28.04 12.08
C CYS A 320 -18.15 -28.13 10.67
N GLU A 321 -18.95 -28.32 9.62
CA GLU A 321 -18.51 -28.25 8.22
C GLU A 321 -17.72 -26.97 7.94
N MET A 322 -18.31 -25.80 8.24
CA MET A 322 -17.67 -24.50 7.99
C MET A 322 -16.40 -24.30 8.82
N ALA A 323 -16.36 -24.78 10.07
CA ALA A 323 -15.14 -24.77 10.88
C ALA A 323 -14.04 -25.67 10.29
N ALA A 324 -14.39 -26.85 9.77
CA ALA A 324 -13.44 -27.76 9.12
C ALA A 324 -12.88 -27.18 7.82
N TYR A 325 -13.72 -26.53 7.00
CA TYR A 325 -13.27 -25.82 5.81
C TYR A 325 -12.30 -24.68 6.18
N PHE A 326 -12.52 -23.96 7.28
CA PHE A 326 -11.63 -22.87 7.70
C PHE A 326 -10.20 -23.37 7.99
N THR A 327 -10.04 -24.61 8.51
CA THR A 327 -8.71 -25.23 8.69
C THR A 327 -7.96 -25.49 7.37
N HIS A 328 -8.59 -25.34 6.21
CA HIS A 328 -7.99 -25.51 4.88
C HIS A 328 -7.65 -24.18 4.19
N CYS A 329 -7.97 -23.04 4.79
CA CYS A 329 -7.46 -21.73 4.36
C CYS A 329 -5.97 -21.60 4.68
N ASN A 330 -5.18 -21.06 3.76
CA ASN A 330 -3.73 -20.91 3.93
C ASN A 330 -3.42 -19.60 4.67
N LEU A 331 -3.49 -19.67 6.00
CA LEU A 331 -3.19 -18.57 6.92
C LEU A 331 -1.78 -18.70 7.50
N GLN A 332 -1.30 -17.68 8.22
CA GLN A 332 -0.10 -17.81 9.04
C GLN A 332 -0.33 -18.82 10.19
N PRO A 333 0.71 -19.54 10.67
CA PRO A 333 0.57 -20.59 11.68
C PRO A 333 -0.19 -20.18 12.95
N ILE A 334 0.02 -18.95 13.45
CA ILE A 334 -0.68 -18.41 14.62
C ILE A 334 -2.21 -18.41 14.45
N HIS A 335 -2.70 -17.99 13.28
CA HIS A 335 -4.12 -18.01 12.96
C HIS A 335 -4.61 -19.43 12.67
N MET A 336 -3.80 -20.27 12.00
CA MET A 336 -4.14 -21.68 11.78
C MET A 336 -4.39 -22.42 13.09
N ILE A 337 -3.56 -22.21 14.12
CA ILE A 337 -3.74 -22.76 15.47
C ILE A 337 -5.10 -22.35 16.06
N LEU A 338 -5.52 -21.09 15.91
CA LEU A 338 -6.83 -20.61 16.38
C LEU A 338 -8.00 -21.29 15.63
N THR A 339 -7.91 -21.45 14.31
CA THR A 339 -8.93 -22.17 13.53
C THR A 339 -9.02 -23.64 13.93
N LEU A 340 -7.88 -24.33 14.10
CA LEU A 340 -7.81 -25.73 14.50
C LEU A 340 -8.30 -25.95 15.94
N ARG A 341 -7.99 -25.03 16.88
CA ARG A 341 -8.52 -25.05 18.25
C ARG A 341 -10.04 -24.90 18.25
N THR A 342 -10.58 -24.07 17.36
CA THR A 342 -12.02 -23.86 17.20
C THR A 342 -12.71 -25.11 16.60
N ALA A 343 -12.17 -25.66 15.51
CA ALA A 343 -12.68 -26.88 14.88
C ALA A 343 -12.63 -28.08 15.85
N LEU A 344 -11.51 -28.29 16.55
CA LEU A 344 -11.34 -29.35 17.54
C LEU A 344 -12.44 -29.32 18.62
N ASN A 345 -12.72 -28.14 19.19
CA ASN A 345 -13.74 -27.98 20.22
C ASN A 345 -15.17 -28.20 19.71
N LEU A 346 -15.45 -27.90 18.43
CA LEU A 346 -16.75 -28.13 17.81
C LEU A 346 -16.96 -29.62 17.49
N PHE A 347 -15.99 -30.28 16.85
CA PHE A 347 -16.07 -31.70 16.51
C PHE A 347 -16.11 -32.61 17.74
N PHE A 348 -15.38 -32.25 18.80
CA PHE A 348 -15.45 -32.98 20.08
C PHE A 348 -16.84 -32.90 20.72
N LYS A 349 -17.51 -31.74 20.65
CA LYS A 349 -18.90 -31.57 21.12
C LYS A 349 -19.91 -32.33 20.24
N LEU A 350 -19.67 -32.39 18.93
CA LEU A 350 -20.47 -33.18 17.97
C LEU A 350 -20.22 -34.70 18.09
N LYS A 351 -19.26 -35.15 18.92
CA LYS A 351 -18.83 -36.55 19.07
C LYS A 351 -18.23 -37.15 17.79
N ASN A 352 -17.66 -36.31 16.93
CA ASN A 352 -16.86 -36.73 15.78
C ASN A 352 -15.38 -36.85 16.18
N TYR A 353 -15.07 -37.90 16.95
CA TYR A 353 -13.79 -38.07 17.62
C TYR A 353 -12.66 -38.49 16.68
N LYS A 354 -12.93 -39.31 15.65
CA LYS A 354 -11.93 -39.70 14.66
C LYS A 354 -11.44 -38.47 13.88
N THR A 355 -12.37 -37.63 13.43
CA THR A 355 -12.03 -36.38 12.74
C THR A 355 -11.42 -35.35 13.70
N ALA A 356 -11.92 -35.22 14.94
CA ALA A 356 -11.33 -34.35 15.96
C ALA A 356 -9.87 -34.72 16.30
N ALA A 357 -9.54 -36.01 16.42
CA ALA A 357 -8.16 -36.47 16.65
C ALA A 357 -7.21 -36.03 15.52
N SER A 358 -7.71 -35.94 14.29
CA SER A 358 -6.95 -35.47 13.13
C SER A 358 -6.64 -33.97 13.23
N PHE A 359 -7.61 -33.14 13.61
CA PHE A 359 -7.37 -31.72 13.89
C PHE A 359 -6.42 -31.53 15.07
N ALA A 360 -6.53 -32.33 16.14
CA ALA A 360 -5.65 -32.24 17.30
C ALA A 360 -4.18 -32.56 16.97
N ARG A 361 -3.90 -33.55 16.11
CA ARG A 361 -2.53 -33.83 15.64
C ARG A 361 -1.96 -32.67 14.83
N ARG A 362 -2.69 -32.19 13.81
CA ARG A 362 -2.29 -31.03 12.99
C ARG A 362 -2.12 -29.73 13.79
N LEU A 363 -2.89 -29.56 14.88
CA LEU A 363 -2.73 -28.44 15.81
C LEU A 363 -1.40 -28.57 16.58
N LEU A 364 -1.05 -29.76 17.08
CA LEU A 364 0.22 -30.00 17.78
C LEU A 364 1.45 -29.88 16.87
N GLU A 365 1.33 -30.28 15.60
CA GLU A 365 2.38 -30.13 14.57
C GLU A 365 2.76 -28.66 14.31
N LEU A 366 1.85 -27.70 14.52
CA LEU A 366 2.11 -26.27 14.35
C LEU A 366 2.82 -25.59 15.53
N GLY A 367 3.16 -26.32 16.61
CA GLY A 367 3.88 -25.77 17.76
C GLY A 367 3.09 -24.72 18.58
N PRO A 368 1.92 -25.06 19.14
CA PRO A 368 1.10 -24.12 19.92
C PRO A 368 1.69 -23.83 21.31
N LYS A 369 1.27 -22.73 21.96
CA LYS A 369 1.62 -22.39 23.36
C LYS A 369 1.41 -23.60 24.30
N PRO A 370 2.25 -23.81 25.35
CA PRO A 370 2.28 -25.03 26.15
C PRO A 370 0.92 -25.48 26.73
N ASP A 371 0.07 -24.54 27.12
CA ASP A 371 -1.25 -24.79 27.72
C ASP A 371 -2.24 -25.31 26.68
N VAL A 372 -2.22 -24.70 25.49
CA VAL A 372 -3.00 -25.15 24.33
C VAL A 372 -2.50 -26.52 23.86
N ALA A 373 -1.18 -26.77 23.87
CA ALA A 373 -0.61 -28.09 23.59
C ALA A 373 -1.10 -29.14 24.59
N THR A 374 -1.11 -28.81 25.89
CA THR A 374 -1.51 -29.73 26.97
C THR A 374 -3.02 -30.00 26.95
N GLN A 375 -3.84 -28.97 26.72
CA GLN A 375 -5.28 -29.10 26.47
C GLN A 375 -5.54 -30.01 25.24
N THR A 376 -4.81 -29.80 24.15
CA THR A 376 -4.96 -30.56 22.90
C THR A 376 -4.57 -32.03 23.06
N ARG A 377 -3.46 -32.34 23.74
CA ARG A 377 -3.06 -33.73 24.08
C ARG A 377 -4.10 -34.45 24.93
N LYS A 378 -4.72 -33.74 25.90
CA LYS A 378 -5.79 -34.29 26.76
C LYS A 378 -7.05 -34.61 25.94
N ILE A 379 -7.42 -33.76 24.99
CA ILE A 379 -8.55 -34.02 24.07
C ILE A 379 -8.22 -35.17 23.11
N LEU A 380 -7.01 -35.20 22.54
CA LEU A 380 -6.56 -36.27 21.64
C LEU A 380 -6.64 -37.65 22.30
N SER A 381 -6.13 -37.79 23.53
CA SER A 381 -6.21 -39.03 24.32
C SER A 381 -7.65 -39.44 24.68
N ALA A 382 -8.60 -38.49 24.73
CA ALA A 382 -10.02 -38.81 24.88
C ALA A 382 -10.61 -39.31 23.55
N CYS A 383 -10.28 -38.69 22.42
CA CYS A 383 -10.73 -39.12 21.10
C CYS A 383 -10.19 -40.51 20.72
N GLU A 384 -8.92 -40.80 21.02
CA GLU A 384 -8.27 -42.07 20.66
C GLU A 384 -8.80 -43.28 21.45
N LYS A 385 -9.48 -43.06 22.59
CA LYS A 385 -10.24 -44.10 23.32
C LYS A 385 -11.56 -44.47 22.65
N THR A 386 -12.07 -43.66 21.72
CA THR A 386 -13.33 -43.92 21.01
C THR A 386 -13.24 -43.34 19.60
N PRO A 387 -12.37 -43.90 18.72
CA PRO A 387 -12.00 -43.29 17.44
C PRO A 387 -13.04 -43.54 16.34
N THR A 388 -14.27 -43.08 16.59
CA THR A 388 -15.40 -43.12 15.66
C THR A 388 -15.94 -41.71 15.43
N ASP A 389 -16.67 -41.50 14.33
CA ASP A 389 -17.43 -40.29 14.08
C ASP A 389 -18.93 -40.61 14.17
N ALA A 390 -19.68 -39.87 15.00
CA ALA A 390 -21.09 -40.11 15.25
C ALA A 390 -22.01 -39.63 14.12
N HIS A 391 -21.55 -38.65 13.32
CA HIS A 391 -22.34 -38.01 12.27
C HIS A 391 -21.51 -37.81 11.00
N GLU A 392 -22.05 -38.23 9.86
CA GLU A 392 -21.50 -37.91 8.54
C GLU A 392 -21.67 -36.40 8.24
N LEU A 393 -20.65 -35.81 7.62
CA LEU A 393 -20.53 -34.38 7.27
C LEU A 393 -20.03 -34.24 5.84
N LYS A 394 -20.34 -33.13 5.16
CA LYS A 394 -19.85 -32.84 3.80
C LYS A 394 -18.41 -32.31 3.82
N TYR A 395 -17.51 -33.05 4.46
CA TYR A 395 -16.10 -32.71 4.64
C TYR A 395 -15.25 -33.97 4.46
N ASP A 396 -14.19 -33.86 3.67
CA ASP A 396 -13.20 -34.90 3.42
C ASP A 396 -11.83 -34.24 3.57
N GLN A 397 -10.99 -34.80 4.44
CA GLN A 397 -9.65 -34.29 4.74
C GLN A 397 -8.60 -34.74 3.71
N HIS A 398 -8.85 -35.82 2.96
CA HIS A 398 -7.87 -36.44 2.07
C HIS A 398 -8.01 -35.96 0.62
N ASN A 399 -9.15 -35.36 0.25
CA ASN A 399 -9.43 -34.86 -1.08
C ASN A 399 -9.38 -33.32 -1.14
N PRO A 400 -8.39 -32.71 -1.82
CA PRO A 400 -8.27 -31.25 -1.89
C PRO A 400 -9.48 -30.56 -2.53
N PHE A 401 -9.93 -29.47 -1.90
CA PHE A 401 -11.06 -28.65 -2.36
C PHE A 401 -10.72 -27.15 -2.32
N ASP A 402 -11.29 -26.41 -3.27
CA ASP A 402 -11.38 -24.94 -3.19
C ASP A 402 -12.67 -24.59 -2.42
N ILE A 403 -12.70 -23.52 -1.61
CA ILE A 403 -13.92 -23.09 -0.90
C ILE A 403 -14.74 -22.15 -1.80
N CYS A 404 -16.03 -22.41 -1.98
CA CYS A 404 -16.93 -21.45 -2.65
C CYS A 404 -17.13 -20.20 -1.77
N ALA A 405 -16.62 -19.05 -2.21
CA ALA A 405 -16.63 -17.79 -1.46
C ALA A 405 -18.00 -17.07 -1.42
N ALA A 406 -19.10 -17.77 -1.75
CA ALA A 406 -20.48 -17.30 -1.62
C ALA A 406 -21.37 -18.26 -0.82
N SER A 407 -21.29 -19.57 -1.07
CA SER A 407 -22.10 -20.58 -0.38
C SER A 407 -21.38 -21.27 0.79
N TYR A 408 -20.06 -21.08 0.92
CA TYR A 408 -19.20 -21.79 1.88
C TYR A 408 -19.31 -23.32 1.78
N VAL A 409 -19.29 -23.83 0.56
CA VAL A 409 -19.33 -25.27 0.21
C VAL A 409 -18.02 -25.67 -0.50
N PRO A 410 -17.44 -26.85 -0.22
CA PRO A 410 -16.21 -27.31 -0.84
C PRO A 410 -16.43 -27.72 -2.31
N ILE A 411 -15.57 -27.19 -3.18
CA ILE A 411 -15.45 -27.52 -4.59
C ILE A 411 -14.23 -28.45 -4.74
N TYR A 412 -14.47 -29.74 -4.56
CA TYR A 412 -13.44 -30.78 -4.76
C TYR A 412 -12.86 -30.76 -6.17
N ARG A 413 -11.57 -31.11 -6.31
CA ARG A 413 -10.87 -31.17 -7.60
C ARG A 413 -11.65 -32.01 -8.63
N GLY A 414 -11.66 -31.54 -9.87
CA GLY A 414 -12.41 -32.15 -10.99
C GLY A 414 -13.86 -31.66 -11.13
N LYS A 415 -14.43 -30.98 -10.14
CA LYS A 415 -15.72 -30.26 -10.32
C LYS A 415 -15.50 -28.92 -11.04
N PRO A 416 -16.49 -28.43 -11.82
CA PRO A 416 -16.38 -27.14 -12.48
C PRO A 416 -16.32 -26.00 -11.44
N VAL A 417 -15.29 -25.16 -11.56
CA VAL A 417 -15.04 -24.01 -10.69
C VAL A 417 -14.93 -22.75 -11.55
N VAL A 418 -15.50 -21.66 -11.07
CA VAL A 418 -15.40 -20.33 -11.70
C VAL A 418 -14.62 -19.42 -10.76
N LYS A 419 -13.61 -18.70 -11.27
CA LYS A 419 -12.72 -17.89 -10.43
C LYS A 419 -12.93 -16.39 -10.63
N CYS A 420 -12.64 -15.61 -9.60
CA CYS A 420 -12.48 -14.16 -9.67
C CYS A 420 -11.19 -13.83 -10.44
N PRO A 421 -11.22 -12.99 -11.49
CA PRO A 421 -10.04 -12.68 -12.32
C PRO A 421 -8.95 -11.90 -11.58
N LEU A 422 -9.31 -11.11 -10.55
CA LEU A 422 -8.34 -10.39 -9.71
C LEU A 422 -7.78 -11.28 -8.58
N SER A 423 -8.65 -11.85 -7.74
CA SER A 423 -8.22 -12.48 -6.48
C SER A 423 -8.02 -14.00 -6.55
N GLY A 424 -8.42 -14.64 -7.64
CA GLY A 424 -8.45 -16.10 -7.75
C GLY A 424 -9.53 -16.78 -6.89
N ALA A 425 -10.35 -16.03 -6.16
CA ALA A 425 -11.42 -16.55 -5.31
C ALA A 425 -12.39 -17.46 -6.10
N CYS A 426 -12.66 -18.65 -5.56
CA CYS A 426 -13.40 -19.71 -6.23
C CYS A 426 -14.90 -19.67 -5.93
N TYR A 427 -15.70 -20.02 -6.93
CA TYR A 427 -17.15 -20.06 -6.87
C TYR A 427 -17.70 -21.25 -7.66
N GLN A 428 -18.88 -21.71 -7.26
CA GLN A 428 -19.68 -22.64 -8.05
C GLN A 428 -20.21 -21.94 -9.33
N PRO A 429 -20.47 -22.67 -10.42
CA PRO A 429 -20.87 -22.06 -11.71
C PRO A 429 -22.13 -21.18 -11.65
N GLU A 430 -23.03 -21.45 -10.71
CA GLU A 430 -24.24 -20.68 -10.40
C GLU A 430 -23.98 -19.17 -10.11
N PHE A 431 -22.76 -18.83 -9.72
CA PHE A 431 -22.35 -17.45 -9.41
C PHE A 431 -21.62 -16.73 -10.56
N LYS A 432 -21.44 -17.36 -11.74
CA LYS A 432 -20.81 -16.70 -12.91
C LYS A 432 -21.60 -15.43 -13.30
N GLY A 433 -20.88 -14.35 -13.61
CA GLY A 433 -21.46 -13.04 -13.94
C GLY A 433 -21.96 -12.22 -12.74
N GLN A 434 -21.96 -12.78 -11.52
CA GLN A 434 -22.24 -12.00 -10.32
C GLN A 434 -21.01 -11.23 -9.83
N VAL A 435 -21.21 -10.23 -8.98
CA VAL A 435 -20.12 -9.51 -8.29
C VAL A 435 -19.50 -10.39 -7.20
N CYS A 436 -18.18 -10.50 -7.24
CA CYS A 436 -17.34 -11.25 -6.32
C CYS A 436 -17.49 -10.76 -4.87
N ARG A 437 -17.84 -11.65 -3.94
CA ARG A 437 -18.06 -11.31 -2.52
C ARG A 437 -16.77 -10.90 -1.79
N VAL A 438 -15.64 -11.45 -2.23
CA VAL A 438 -14.29 -11.14 -1.69
C VAL A 438 -13.87 -9.71 -2.04
N THR A 439 -13.86 -9.37 -3.34
CA THR A 439 -13.36 -8.08 -3.83
C THR A 439 -14.42 -6.97 -3.80
N GLN A 440 -15.71 -7.34 -3.81
CA GLN A 440 -16.88 -6.46 -3.95
C GLN A 440 -16.96 -5.64 -5.26
N VAL A 441 -16.00 -5.79 -6.17
CA VAL A 441 -15.85 -4.93 -7.36
C VAL A 441 -15.72 -5.69 -8.68
N THR A 442 -15.28 -6.96 -8.65
CA THR A 442 -15.02 -7.76 -9.87
C THR A 442 -16.12 -8.73 -10.23
N GLU A 443 -16.25 -9.02 -11.53
CA GLU A 443 -17.18 -10.01 -12.09
C GLU A 443 -16.61 -11.44 -11.97
N ILE A 444 -17.41 -12.38 -11.48
CA ILE A 444 -17.01 -13.79 -11.31
C ILE A 444 -16.99 -14.48 -12.68
N GLY A 445 -15.83 -14.99 -13.09
CA GLY A 445 -15.69 -15.77 -14.33
C GLY A 445 -15.66 -14.95 -15.63
N LYS A 446 -15.30 -13.66 -15.53
CA LYS A 446 -15.00 -12.80 -16.67
C LYS A 446 -13.58 -13.06 -17.18
N ASP A 447 -13.43 -13.29 -18.48
CA ASP A 447 -12.13 -13.42 -19.13
C ASP A 447 -11.44 -12.05 -19.22
N CYS A 448 -10.18 -11.96 -18.76
CA CYS A 448 -9.45 -10.70 -18.57
C CYS A 448 -7.99 -10.84 -19.01
N ILE A 449 -7.32 -9.72 -19.32
CA ILE A 449 -5.91 -9.66 -19.76
C ILE A 449 -4.93 -10.04 -18.62
N GLY A 450 -5.39 -10.00 -17.36
CA GLY A 450 -4.62 -10.27 -16.15
C GLY A 450 -3.96 -9.01 -15.57
N LEU A 451 -3.65 -9.04 -14.27
CA LEU A 451 -3.05 -7.94 -13.51
C LEU A 451 -1.86 -7.27 -14.24
N ARG A 452 -1.93 -5.95 -14.45
CA ARG A 452 -0.84 -5.13 -14.97
C ARG A 452 -0.45 -4.05 -13.97
N ILE A 453 0.78 -4.14 -13.47
CA ILE A 453 1.37 -3.25 -12.45
C ILE A 453 2.83 -2.86 -12.77
N SER A 454 3.40 -3.39 -13.85
CA SER A 454 4.79 -3.12 -14.27
C SER A 454 4.89 -2.86 -15.78
N PRO A 455 5.73 -1.90 -16.23
CA PRO A 455 6.05 -1.71 -17.65
C PRO A 455 6.62 -2.97 -18.33
N ILE A 456 7.26 -3.88 -17.58
CA ILE A 456 7.80 -5.15 -18.11
C ILE A 456 6.72 -6.05 -18.72
N GLN A 457 5.45 -5.84 -18.37
CA GLN A 457 4.30 -6.64 -18.83
C GLN A 457 3.68 -6.17 -20.17
N PHE A 458 4.33 -5.21 -20.84
CA PHE A 458 3.92 -4.64 -22.12
C PHE A 458 5.10 -4.69 -23.13
N ARG A 459 5.60 -5.90 -23.36
CA ARG A 459 6.63 -6.24 -24.37
C ARG A 459 6.00 -7.09 -25.47
#